data_AF-A0A938CN39-F1
#
_entry.id   AF-A0A938CN39-F1
#
_cell.length_a   1.000
_cell.length_b   1.000
_cell.length_c   1.000
_cell.angle_alpha   90.00
_cell.angle_beta   90.00
_cell.angle_gamma   90.00
#
_symmetry.space_group_name_H-M   'P 1'
#
loop_
_entity.id
_entity.type
_entity.pdbx_description
1 polymer ?
#
loop_
_entity_poly.entity_id
_entity_poly.type
_entity_poly.pdbx_seq_one_letter_code
_entity_poly.pdbx_strand_id
1 'polypeptide(L)'
;MIHRWPLAVALAILTAQTAAAAPKPAKPQKECPHAISDPEAIVKTIGKAATCTESMEIFEACAYGASGDTEFGDAVIGRCERDFLATLGPQQKRAYEAERKACDRKYAKKSGSMYVSFTAFCHAGVAQKYSLRATRTPPRR
;
A
#
# COMPACT_ATOMS: atom_id res chain seq x y z
N MET A 1 61.98 54.40 2.90
CA MET A 1 60.78 55.22 3.20
C MET A 1 59.53 54.41 2.84
N ILE A 2 58.70 54.12 3.84
CA ILE A 2 57.21 54.09 3.84
C ILE A 2 56.55 53.75 2.48
N HIS A 3 55.84 52.64 2.26
CA HIS A 3 54.54 52.32 2.89
C HIS A 3 54.20 50.83 2.87
N ARG A 4 53.57 50.41 3.98
CA ARG A 4 52.85 49.17 4.21
C ARG A 4 51.46 49.27 3.55
N TRP A 5 50.97 48.21 2.91
CA TRP A 5 49.64 47.65 3.24
C TRP A 5 49.41 46.24 2.64
N PRO A 6 48.65 45.38 3.33
CA PRO A 6 48.73 43.93 3.19
C PRO A 6 47.51 43.29 2.48
N LEU A 7 47.72 42.05 2.05
CA LEU A 7 46.83 40.89 2.10
C LEU A 7 45.33 41.15 2.35
N ALA A 8 44.47 40.65 1.45
CA ALA A 8 43.78 39.36 1.64
C ALA A 8 42.45 39.30 0.86
N VAL A 9 42.45 38.42 -0.15
CA VAL A 9 41.38 37.48 -0.52
C VAL A 9 39.96 37.87 -0.10
N ALA A 10 39.19 38.39 -1.07
CA ALA A 10 37.74 38.44 -0.98
C ALA A 10 37.17 37.01 -1.00
N LEU A 11 36.75 36.53 0.17
CA LEU A 11 36.09 35.23 0.33
C LEU A 11 34.61 35.38 -0.08
N ALA A 12 34.27 35.00 -1.31
CA ALA A 12 32.89 34.88 -1.74
C ALA A 12 32.28 33.62 -1.10
N ILE A 13 31.48 33.79 -0.05
CA ILE A 13 30.76 32.70 0.61
C ILE A 13 29.56 32.32 -0.28
N LEU A 14 29.71 31.20 -1.00
CA LEU A 14 28.63 30.59 -1.76
C LEU A 14 27.72 29.82 -0.79
N THR A 15 26.60 30.42 -0.39
CA THR A 15 25.59 29.73 0.43
C THR A 15 24.78 28.77 -0.43
N ALA A 16 25.16 27.49 -0.42
CA ALA A 16 24.35 26.42 -0.99
C ALA A 16 23.08 26.25 -0.13
N GLN A 17 21.96 26.79 -0.59
CA GLN A 17 20.65 26.60 0.04
C GLN A 17 20.15 25.19 -0.28
N THR A 18 20.35 24.25 0.64
CA THR A 18 19.68 22.94 0.58
C THR A 18 18.22 23.11 0.99
N ALA A 19 17.30 23.06 0.03
CA ALA A 19 15.88 23.00 0.30
C ALA A 19 15.54 21.67 0.98
N ALA A 20 15.33 21.70 2.30
CA ALA A 20 14.79 20.56 3.04
C ALA A 20 13.33 20.36 2.63
N ALA A 21 13.04 19.30 1.88
CA ALA A 21 11.68 18.83 1.69
C ALA A 21 11.14 18.37 3.06
N ALA A 22 10.22 19.15 3.64
CA ALA A 22 9.57 18.78 4.89
C ALA A 22 8.87 17.41 4.73
N PRO A 23 9.00 16.49 5.71
CA PRO A 23 8.26 15.23 5.68
C PRO A 23 6.77 15.56 5.67
N LYS A 24 6.04 15.03 4.68
CA LYS A 24 4.57 15.14 4.64
C LYS A 24 4.01 14.58 5.95
N PRO A 25 3.04 15.24 6.60
CA PRO A 25 2.42 14.71 7.81
C PRO A 25 1.90 13.29 7.53
N ALA A 26 2.34 12.33 8.34
CA ALA A 26 1.81 10.97 8.30
C ALA A 26 0.32 11.03 8.65
N LYS A 27 -0.52 10.40 7.84
CA LYS A 27 -1.93 10.24 8.20
C LYS A 27 -2.01 9.44 9.51
N PRO A 28 -2.94 9.76 10.43
CA PRO A 28 -3.16 8.94 11.62
C PRO A 28 -3.36 7.49 11.17
N GLN A 29 -2.56 6.57 11.70
CA GLN A 29 -2.78 5.14 11.45
C GLN A 29 -4.08 4.76 12.15
N LYS A 30 -5.00 4.14 11.43
CA LYS A 30 -6.21 3.59 12.05
C LYS A 30 -5.79 2.45 12.98
N GLU A 31 -6.42 2.36 14.13
CA GLU A 31 -6.26 1.22 15.03
C GLU A 31 -7.06 0.02 14.49
N CYS A 32 -6.58 -1.20 14.75
CA CYS A 32 -7.35 -2.40 14.43
C CYS A 32 -8.62 -2.43 15.28
N PRO A 33 -9.82 -2.59 14.69
CA PRO A 33 -11.09 -2.54 15.43
C PRO A 33 -11.32 -3.73 16.38
N HIS A 34 -10.46 -4.76 16.34
CA HIS A 34 -10.55 -5.95 17.18
C HIS A 34 -9.17 -6.31 17.73
N ALA A 35 -9.15 -7.14 18.78
CA ALA A 35 -7.92 -7.73 19.25
C ALA A 35 -7.31 -8.64 18.17
N ILE A 36 -5.99 -8.60 17.99
CA ILE A 36 -5.27 -9.47 17.04
C ILE A 36 -5.49 -10.96 17.35
N SER A 37 -5.81 -11.29 18.61
CA SER A 37 -6.19 -12.65 19.03
C SER A 37 -7.57 -13.13 18.55
N ASP A 38 -8.35 -12.28 17.89
CA ASP A 38 -9.65 -12.61 17.29
C ASP A 38 -9.61 -12.39 15.75
N PRO A 39 -8.88 -13.25 15.01
CA PRO A 39 -8.73 -13.10 13.56
C PRO A 39 -10.06 -13.23 12.81
N GLU A 40 -11.01 -14.02 13.32
CA GLU A 40 -12.32 -14.19 12.69
C GLU A 40 -13.14 -12.89 12.70
N ALA A 41 -13.15 -12.17 13.83
CA ALA A 41 -13.81 -10.87 13.90
C ALA A 41 -13.17 -9.85 12.94
N ILE A 42 -11.83 -9.88 12.80
CA ILE A 42 -11.09 -9.05 11.85
C ILE A 42 -11.51 -9.38 10.41
N VAL A 43 -11.44 -10.65 10.00
CA VAL A 43 -11.86 -11.13 8.66
C VAL A 43 -13.29 -10.69 8.34
N LYS A 44 -14.21 -10.89 9.29
CA LYS A 44 -15.62 -10.51 9.15
C LYS A 44 -15.79 -9.00 8.97
N THR A 45 -15.05 -8.19 9.72
CA THR A 45 -15.11 -6.74 9.60
C THR A 45 -14.51 -6.26 8.27
N ILE A 46 -13.36 -6.81 7.84
CA ILE A 46 -12.77 -6.52 6.53
C ILE A 46 -13.76 -6.82 5.40
N GLY A 47 -14.39 -8.00 5.41
CA GLY A 47 -15.35 -8.41 4.37
C GLY A 47 -16.65 -7.60 4.35
N LYS A 48 -17.02 -6.99 5.48
CA LYS A 48 -18.23 -6.16 5.64
C LYS A 48 -18.00 -4.67 5.43
N ALA A 49 -16.76 -4.22 5.25
CA ALA A 49 -16.42 -2.82 5.02
C ALA A 49 -17.28 -2.22 3.88
N ALA A 50 -17.66 -0.96 4.01
CA ALA A 50 -18.54 -0.30 3.06
C ALA A 50 -17.86 -0.11 1.70
N THR A 51 -16.55 0.02 1.67
CA THR A 51 -15.75 0.15 0.43
C THR A 51 -14.53 -0.76 0.44
N CYS A 52 -13.99 -1.05 -0.75
CA CYS A 52 -12.69 -1.72 -0.87
C CYS A 52 -11.55 -0.94 -0.18
N THR A 53 -11.56 0.40 -0.27
CA THR A 53 -10.58 1.25 0.42
C THR A 53 -10.64 1.05 1.93
N GLU A 54 -11.83 1.11 2.51
CA GLU A 54 -12.01 0.87 3.95
C GLU A 54 -11.59 -0.55 4.35
N SER A 55 -11.92 -1.55 3.54
CA SER A 55 -11.48 -2.94 3.74
C SER A 55 -9.95 -3.05 3.83
N MET A 56 -9.24 -2.39 2.91
CA MET A 56 -7.77 -2.35 2.90
C MET A 56 -7.21 -1.59 4.11
N GLU A 57 -7.82 -0.46 4.51
CA GLU A 57 -7.38 0.31 5.67
C GLU A 57 -7.51 -0.50 6.97
N ILE A 58 -8.54 -1.34 7.10
CA ILE A 58 -8.69 -2.25 8.24
C ILE A 58 -7.61 -3.34 8.19
N PHE A 59 -7.32 -3.91 7.01
CA PHE A 59 -6.23 -4.87 6.88
C PHE A 59 -4.87 -4.26 7.26
N GLU A 60 -4.55 -3.06 6.77
CA GLU A 60 -3.33 -2.34 7.13
C GLU A 60 -3.22 -2.07 8.62
N ALA A 61 -4.33 -1.78 9.29
CA ALA A 61 -4.38 -1.54 10.73
C ALA A 61 -4.22 -2.82 11.57
N CYS A 62 -4.70 -3.97 11.07
CA CYS A 62 -4.76 -5.23 11.80
C CYS A 62 -3.62 -6.20 11.51
N ALA A 63 -2.92 -6.03 10.39
CA ALA A 63 -1.88 -6.95 9.99
C ALA A 63 -0.74 -7.01 11.01
N TYR A 64 -0.23 -8.21 11.24
CA TYR A 64 0.86 -8.46 12.19
C TYR A 64 2.11 -9.06 11.54
N GLY A 65 2.19 -9.03 10.21
CA GLY A 65 3.39 -9.38 9.45
C GLY A 65 3.68 -10.87 9.42
N ALA A 66 2.65 -11.71 9.46
CA ALA A 66 2.81 -13.16 9.48
C ALA A 66 1.73 -13.88 8.65
N SER A 67 1.73 -15.21 8.67
CA SER A 67 0.93 -16.02 7.74
C SER A 67 -0.57 -15.84 7.90
N GLY A 68 -1.08 -15.45 9.07
CA GLY A 68 -2.52 -15.18 9.23
C GLY A 68 -3.01 -13.91 8.53
N ASP A 69 -2.10 -13.03 8.08
CA ASP A 69 -2.45 -11.92 7.18
C ASP A 69 -2.99 -12.42 5.83
N THR A 70 -2.81 -13.71 5.49
CA THR A 70 -3.41 -14.33 4.30
C THR A 70 -4.93 -14.25 4.33
N GLU A 71 -5.56 -14.60 5.45
CA GLU A 71 -7.02 -14.59 5.59
C GLU A 71 -7.57 -13.15 5.55
N PHE A 72 -6.82 -12.20 6.11
CA PHE A 72 -7.17 -10.78 6.04
C PHE A 72 -7.08 -10.27 4.60
N GLY A 73 -6.00 -10.61 3.89
CA GLY A 73 -5.83 -10.28 2.48
C GLY A 73 -6.92 -10.88 1.59
N ASP A 74 -7.29 -12.14 1.81
CA ASP A 74 -8.38 -12.80 1.08
C ASP A 74 -9.75 -12.13 1.33
N ALA A 75 -10.00 -11.69 2.56
CA ALA A 75 -11.20 -10.92 2.90
C ALA A 75 -11.23 -9.57 2.14
N VAL A 76 -10.09 -8.87 2.04
CA VAL A 76 -9.98 -7.65 1.22
C VAL A 76 -10.26 -7.95 -0.24
N ILE A 77 -9.64 -9.00 -0.79
CA ILE A 77 -9.83 -9.42 -2.19
C ILE A 77 -11.31 -9.65 -2.47
N GLY A 78 -11.97 -10.48 -1.65
CA GLY A 78 -13.40 -10.77 -1.81
C GLY A 78 -14.27 -9.52 -1.72
N ARG A 79 -13.96 -8.57 -0.82
CA ARG A 79 -14.70 -7.31 -0.74
C ARG A 79 -14.48 -6.46 -1.99
N CYS A 80 -13.24 -6.31 -2.44
CA CYS A 80 -12.88 -5.47 -3.58
C CYS A 80 -13.39 -6.03 -4.92
N GLU A 81 -13.37 -7.35 -5.10
CA GLU A 81 -13.87 -8.02 -6.32
C GLU A 81 -15.35 -7.75 -6.58
N ARG A 82 -16.16 -7.47 -5.55
CA ARG A 82 -17.57 -7.06 -5.70
C ARG A 82 -17.75 -5.80 -6.54
N ASP A 83 -16.74 -4.93 -6.58
CA ASP A 83 -16.83 -3.64 -7.28
C ASP A 83 -16.56 -3.78 -8.79
N PHE A 84 -15.90 -4.86 -9.24
CA PHE A 84 -15.40 -4.94 -10.62
C PHE A 84 -15.47 -6.33 -11.27
N LEU A 85 -15.40 -7.44 -10.52
CA LEU A 85 -15.14 -8.75 -11.10
C LEU A 85 -16.25 -9.21 -12.06
N ALA A 86 -17.51 -8.86 -11.75
CA ALA A 86 -18.67 -9.17 -12.60
C ALA A 86 -18.68 -8.36 -13.91
N THR A 87 -18.02 -7.21 -13.97
CA THR A 87 -18.00 -6.33 -15.15
C THR A 87 -16.80 -6.59 -16.07
N LEU A 88 -15.81 -7.38 -15.62
CA LEU A 88 -14.64 -7.71 -16.42
C LEU A 88 -14.96 -8.71 -17.54
N GLY A 89 -14.52 -8.40 -18.76
CA GLY A 89 -14.45 -9.36 -19.85
C GLY A 89 -13.35 -10.42 -19.64
N PRO A 90 -13.33 -11.52 -20.42
CA PRO A 90 -12.39 -12.63 -20.23
C PRO A 90 -10.91 -12.22 -20.25
N GLN A 91 -10.52 -11.31 -21.14
CA GLN A 91 -9.14 -10.83 -21.22
C GLN A 91 -8.74 -10.04 -19.96
N GLN A 92 -9.65 -9.21 -19.43
CA GLN A 92 -9.40 -8.43 -18.23
C GLN A 92 -9.32 -9.32 -16.98
N LYS A 93 -10.14 -10.38 -16.90
CA LYS A 93 -10.03 -11.40 -15.84
C LYS A 93 -8.67 -12.10 -15.87
N ARG A 94 -8.20 -12.51 -17.05
CA ARG A 94 -6.85 -13.09 -17.21
C ARG A 94 -5.75 -12.11 -16.81
N ALA A 95 -5.88 -10.83 -17.15
CA ALA A 95 -4.92 -9.80 -16.74
C ALA A 95 -4.89 -9.65 -15.21
N TYR A 96 -6.05 -9.57 -14.56
CA TYR A 96 -6.18 -9.51 -13.11
C TYR A 96 -5.53 -10.72 -12.42
N GLU A 97 -5.82 -11.94 -12.88
CA GLU A 97 -5.21 -13.17 -12.37
C GLU A 97 -3.69 -13.21 -12.61
N ALA A 98 -3.21 -12.76 -13.78
CA ALA A 98 -1.79 -12.73 -14.09
C ALA A 98 -1.02 -11.76 -13.19
N GLU A 99 -1.62 -10.62 -12.84
CA GLU A 99 -1.07 -9.67 -11.88
C GLU A 99 -1.03 -10.26 -10.47
N ARG A 100 -2.09 -10.96 -10.03
CA ARG A 100 -2.06 -11.71 -8.77
C ARG A 100 -0.95 -12.75 -8.76
N LYS A 101 -0.82 -13.56 -9.81
CA LYS A 101 0.29 -14.53 -9.94
C LYS A 101 1.68 -13.88 -9.94
N ALA A 102 1.78 -12.61 -10.32
CA ALA A 102 3.04 -11.88 -10.21
C ALA A 102 3.45 -11.63 -8.75
N CYS A 103 2.48 -11.47 -7.85
CA CYS A 103 2.73 -11.41 -6.40
C CYS A 103 3.35 -12.72 -5.89
N ASP A 104 2.79 -13.87 -6.27
CA ASP A 104 3.35 -15.18 -5.88
C ASP A 104 4.81 -15.31 -6.31
N ARG A 105 5.10 -14.98 -7.57
CA ARG A 105 6.47 -15.07 -8.11
C ARG A 105 7.44 -14.14 -7.41
N LYS A 106 6.99 -12.98 -6.94
CA LYS A 106 7.83 -11.99 -6.25
C LYS A 106 8.45 -12.55 -4.97
N TYR A 107 7.71 -13.40 -4.25
CA TYR A 107 8.13 -13.94 -2.96
C TYR A 107 8.37 -15.46 -2.96
N ALA A 108 8.19 -16.15 -4.10
CA ALA A 108 8.31 -17.61 -4.21
C ALA A 108 9.62 -18.22 -3.70
N LYS A 109 10.74 -17.49 -3.76
CA LYS A 109 12.07 -17.95 -3.28
C LYS A 109 12.41 -17.43 -1.89
N LYS A 110 11.44 -16.86 -1.19
CA LYS A 110 11.60 -16.34 0.17
C LYS A 110 10.90 -17.27 1.15
N SER A 111 11.49 -17.44 2.31
CA SER A 111 11.00 -18.30 3.37
C SER A 111 10.63 -17.48 4.60
N GLY A 112 9.64 -17.94 5.35
CA GLY A 112 9.18 -17.30 6.59
C GLY A 112 7.83 -16.60 6.41
N SER A 113 7.09 -16.54 7.53
CA SER A 113 5.72 -16.01 7.60
C SER A 113 5.61 -14.55 7.15
N MET A 114 6.66 -13.75 7.33
CA MET A 114 6.71 -12.37 6.86
C MET A 114 6.50 -12.25 5.34
N TYR A 115 7.10 -13.14 4.55
CA TYR A 115 6.93 -13.09 3.09
C TYR A 115 5.58 -13.64 2.64
N VAL A 116 4.94 -14.48 3.46
CA VAL A 116 3.54 -14.89 3.26
C VAL A 116 2.63 -13.67 3.43
N SER A 117 2.80 -12.91 4.51
CA SER A 117 2.11 -11.62 4.72
C SER A 117 2.33 -10.66 3.54
N PHE A 118 3.57 -10.49 3.09
CA PHE A 118 3.86 -9.61 1.95
C PHE A 118 3.18 -10.05 0.65
N THR A 119 3.02 -11.37 0.46
CA THR A 119 2.25 -11.91 -0.67
C THR A 119 0.78 -11.56 -0.53
N ALA A 120 0.18 -11.72 0.65
CA ALA A 120 -1.20 -11.36 0.95
C ALA A 120 -1.48 -9.87 0.68
N PHE A 121 -0.63 -8.98 1.19
CA PHE A 121 -0.68 -7.53 0.90
C PHE A 121 -0.59 -7.23 -0.60
N CYS A 122 0.28 -7.92 -1.32
CA CYS A 122 0.41 -7.72 -2.76
C CYS A 122 -0.89 -8.10 -3.49
N HIS A 123 -1.51 -9.24 -3.17
CA HIS A 123 -2.78 -9.62 -3.78
C HIS A 123 -3.92 -8.65 -3.45
N ALA A 124 -4.05 -8.25 -2.18
CA ALA A 124 -5.04 -7.27 -1.73
C ALA A 124 -4.85 -5.93 -2.47
N GLY A 125 -3.61 -5.46 -2.61
CA GLY A 125 -3.29 -4.24 -3.36
C GLY A 125 -3.63 -4.33 -4.86
N VAL A 126 -3.47 -5.50 -5.50
CA VAL A 126 -3.93 -5.71 -6.88
C VAL A 126 -5.46 -5.60 -6.94
N ALA A 127 -6.21 -6.25 -6.05
CA ALA A 127 -7.67 -6.14 -6.01
C ALA A 127 -8.13 -4.69 -5.77
N GLN A 128 -7.49 -3.98 -4.85
CA GLN A 128 -7.78 -2.57 -4.56
C GLN A 128 -7.59 -1.69 -5.78
N LYS A 129 -6.48 -1.86 -6.51
CA LYS A 129 -6.22 -1.11 -7.75
C LYS A 129 -7.33 -1.30 -8.78
N TYR A 130 -7.86 -2.51 -8.92
CA TYR A 130 -8.95 -2.80 -9.87
C TYR A 130 -10.29 -2.20 -9.41
N SER A 131 -10.62 -2.31 -8.12
CA SER A 131 -11.80 -1.64 -7.54
C SER A 131 -11.74 -0.12 -7.74
N LEU A 132 -10.61 0.52 -7.46
CA LEU A 132 -10.44 1.97 -7.65
C LEU A 132 -10.62 2.40 -9.12
N ARG A 133 -10.19 1.58 -10.08
CA ARG A 133 -10.40 1.87 -11.52
C ARG A 133 -11.88 1.72 -11.90
N ALA A 134 -12.55 0.69 -11.40
CA ALA A 134 -13.96 0.45 -11.67
C ALA A 134 -14.86 1.54 -11.07
N THR A 135 -14.61 1.92 -9.82
CA THR A 135 -15.41 2.93 -9.10
C THR A 135 -15.19 4.36 -9.57
N ARG A 136 -14.03 4.67 -10.20
CA ARG A 136 -13.78 5.96 -10.86
C ARG A 136 -14.46 6.09 -12.22
N THR A 137 -14.86 4.98 -12.83
CA THR A 137 -15.48 4.98 -14.16
C THR A 137 -17.00 5.01 -13.98
N PRO A 138 -17.73 6.00 -14.53
CA PRO A 138 -19.20 5.99 -14.49
C PRO A 138 -19.74 4.71 -15.14
N PRO A 139 -20.82 4.10 -14.60
CA PRO A 139 -21.39 2.91 -15.22
C PRO A 139 -21.81 3.22 -16.66
N ARG A 140 -21.37 2.41 -17.62
CA ARG A 140 -21.93 2.43 -18.98
C ARG A 140 -23.34 1.86 -18.88
N ARG A 141 -24.35 2.74 -18.97
CA ARG A 141 -25.77 2.36 -19.12
C ARG A 141 -26.04 1.87 -20.52
#